data_AF-A9UK93-F1
#
_entry.id   AF-A9UK93-F1
#
_cell.length_a   1.000
_cell.length_b   1.000
_cell.length_c   1.000
_cell.angle_alpha   90.00
_cell.angle_beta   90.00
_cell.angle_gamma   90.00
#
_symmetry.space_group_name_H-M   'P 1'
#
loop_
_entity.id
_entity.type
_entity.pdbx_description
1 polymer ?
#
loop_
_entity_poly.entity_id
_entity_poly.type
_entity_poly.pdbx_seq_one_letter_code
_entity_poly.pdbx_strand_id
1 'polypeptide(L)'
;ASTIPAARQLVNHRHILVNNHVVDIPSYRCKPKDIITVRNRPTSYNALKGESLLGEKIPDHLTLSLSEGSRPTGLVNRIASRESVNLNINELLVVEYYSRKA
;
A
#
# COMPACT_ATOMS: atom_id res chain seq x y z
N ALA A 1 -4.75 5.45 3.80
CA ALA A 1 -5.69 5.79 2.72
C ALA A 1 -7.01 5.11 2.96
N SER A 2 -8.11 5.87 3.06
CA SER A 2 -9.42 5.29 3.40
C SER A 2 -10.05 4.44 2.29
N THR A 3 -9.63 4.62 1.03
CA THR A 3 -10.10 3.83 -0.12
C THR A 3 -8.98 3.60 -1.15
N ILE A 4 -9.13 2.59 -2.01
CA ILE A 4 -8.17 2.32 -3.11
C ILE A 4 -8.05 3.53 -4.07
N PRO A 5 -9.14 4.20 -4.52
CA PRO A 5 -9.01 5.40 -5.34
C PRO A 5 -8.24 6.54 -4.65
N ALA A 6 -8.46 6.76 -3.35
CA ALA A 6 -7.70 7.76 -2.59
C ALA A 6 -6.21 7.39 -2.50
N ALA A 7 -5.88 6.12 -2.29
CA ALA A 7 -4.50 5.63 -2.31
C ALA A 7 -3.82 5.90 -3.67
N ARG A 8 -4.53 5.64 -4.78
CA ARG A 8 -4.04 5.94 -6.13
C ARG A 8 -3.78 7.43 -6.33
N GLN A 9 -4.65 8.30 -5.79
CA GLN A 9 -4.47 9.75 -5.84
C GLN A 9 -3.19 10.16 -5.09
N LEU A 10 -2.95 9.64 -3.89
CA LEU A 10 -1.73 9.94 -3.14
C LEU A 10 -0.45 9.57 -3.90
N VAL A 11 -0.46 8.39 -4.56
CA VAL A 11 0.67 7.95 -5.40
C VAL A 11 0.84 8.87 -6.61
N ASN A 12 -0.20 9.06 -7.43
CA ASN A 12 -0.15 9.91 -8.63
C ASN A 12 0.34 11.34 -8.34
N HIS A 13 -0.06 11.91 -7.20
CA HIS A 13 0.32 13.26 -6.80
C HIS A 13 1.71 13.35 -6.13
N ARG A 14 2.55 12.31 -6.22
CA ARG A 14 3.95 12.31 -5.75
C ARG A 14 4.09 12.56 -4.24
N HIS A 15 3.13 12.07 -3.45
CA HIS A 15 3.19 12.12 -1.99
C HIS A 15 3.96 10.96 -1.38
N ILE A 16 4.17 9.87 -2.13
CA ILE A 16 4.80 8.64 -1.66
C ILE A 16 6.24 8.52 -2.15
N LEU A 17 7.09 8.00 -1.28
CA LEU A 17 8.47 7.61 -1.57
C LEU A 17 8.62 6.11 -1.36
N VAL A 18 9.35 5.44 -2.24
CA VAL A 18 9.83 4.06 -2.06
C VAL A 18 11.35 4.11 -2.04
N ASN A 19 11.96 3.61 -0.96
CA ASN A 19 13.42 3.65 -0.75
C ASN A 19 13.98 5.06 -0.95
N ASN A 20 13.28 6.08 -0.44
CA ASN A 20 13.62 7.50 -0.56
C ASN A 20 13.53 8.11 -1.98
N HIS A 21 13.03 7.37 -2.97
CA HIS A 21 12.75 7.84 -4.33
C HIS A 21 11.26 8.09 -4.53
N VAL A 22 10.91 9.15 -5.27
CA VAL A 22 9.51 9.46 -5.58
C VAL A 22 8.97 8.41 -6.55
N VAL A 23 7.81 7.83 -6.20
CA VAL A 23 7.07 6.92 -7.06
C VAL A 23 5.67 7.49 -7.29
N ASP A 24 5.34 7.76 -8.55
CA ASP A 24 4.03 8.28 -8.98
C ASP A 24 3.22 7.30 -9.84
N ILE A 25 3.61 6.02 -9.83
CA ILE A 25 2.95 4.96 -10.59
C ILE A 25 2.19 4.04 -9.62
N PRO A 26 0.83 4.05 -9.59
CA PRO A 26 0.05 3.22 -8.68
C PRO A 26 0.17 1.71 -8.94
N SER A 27 0.62 1.31 -10.13
CA SER A 27 0.92 -0.07 -10.50
C SER A 27 2.37 -0.49 -10.18
N TYR A 28 3.15 0.35 -9.48
CA TYR A 28 4.49 0.00 -9.05
C TYR A 28 4.46 -1.28 -8.20
N ARG A 29 5.28 -2.27 -8.59
CA ARG A 29 5.36 -3.55 -7.89
C ARG A 29 6.42 -3.49 -6.80
N CYS A 30 5.98 -3.36 -5.56
CA CYS A 30 6.85 -3.40 -4.39
C CYS A 30 7.58 -4.75 -4.26
N LYS A 31 8.82 -4.70 -3.80
CA LYS A 31 9.66 -5.86 -3.49
C LYS A 31 9.78 -6.04 -1.98
N PRO A 32 10.06 -7.26 -1.49
CA PRO A 32 10.44 -7.44 -0.10
C PRO A 32 11.61 -6.52 0.27
N LYS A 33 11.57 -5.99 1.49
CA LYS A 33 12.48 -4.98 2.06
C LYS A 33 12.31 -3.55 1.52
N ASP A 34 11.34 -3.29 0.65
CA ASP A 34 11.02 -1.92 0.25
C ASP A 34 10.49 -1.12 1.45
N ILE A 35 11.04 0.09 1.62
CA ILE A 35 10.65 1.05 2.65
C ILE A 35 9.78 2.12 1.99
N ILE A 36 8.53 2.20 2.41
CA ILE A 36 7.53 3.15 1.92
C ILE A 36 7.43 4.29 2.93
N THR A 37 7.65 5.52 2.49
CA THR A 37 7.55 6.72 3.35
C THR A 37 6.78 7.82 2.66
N VAL A 38 6.39 8.82 3.45
CA VAL A 38 5.74 10.02 2.94
C VAL A 38 6.78 11.08 2.63
N ARG A 39 6.59 11.75 1.49
CA ARG A 39 7.45 12.84 1.06
C ARG A 39 7.42 13.99 2.08
N ASN A 40 8.59 14.53 2.41
CA ASN A 40 8.72 15.63 3.37
C ASN A 40 8.23 16.97 2.80
N ARG A 41 6.91 17.15 2.69
CA ARG A 41 6.27 18.38 2.25
C ARG A 41 4.99 18.61 3.05
N PRO A 42 4.68 19.85 3.48
CA PRO A 42 3.46 20.16 4.22
C PRO A 42 2.20 19.67 3.51
N THR A 43 2.14 19.80 2.19
CA THR A 43 1.03 19.32 1.36
C THR A 43 0.84 17.81 1.43
N SER A 44 1.92 17.04 1.59
CA SER A 44 1.87 15.57 1.68
C SER A 44 1.39 15.11 3.05
N TYR A 45 1.84 15.78 4.12
CA TYR A 45 1.34 15.52 5.47
C TYR A 45 -0.13 15.93 5.62
N ASN A 46 -0.52 17.07 5.03
CA ASN A 46 -1.91 17.52 5.03
C ASN A 46 -2.82 16.56 4.26
N ALA A 47 -2.35 15.98 3.15
CA ALA A 47 -3.12 14.99 2.39
C ALA A 47 -3.40 13.69 3.18
N LEU A 48 -2.61 13.40 4.22
CA LEU A 48 -2.82 12.27 5.13
C LEU A 48 -3.57 12.67 6.40
N LYS A 49 -3.74 13.97 6.64
CA LYS A 49 -4.33 14.52 7.87
C LYS A 49 -5.83 14.25 7.85
N GLY A 50 -6.27 13.33 8.70
CA GLY A 50 -7.65 12.85 8.75
C GLY A 50 -7.81 11.38 8.34
N GLU A 51 -6.76 10.74 7.81
CA GLU A 51 -6.75 9.30 7.61
C GLU A 51 -6.46 8.61 8.94
N SER A 52 -7.52 8.15 9.60
CA SER A 52 -7.40 7.38 10.82
C SER A 52 -7.16 5.91 10.50
N LEU A 53 -6.22 5.28 11.21
CA LEU A 53 -5.96 3.84 11.17
C LEU A 53 -6.85 3.06 12.14
N LEU A 54 -7.89 3.70 12.68
CA LEU A 54 -8.79 3.10 13.66
C LEU A 54 -9.53 1.91 13.03
N GLY A 55 -9.04 0.70 13.30
CA GLY A 55 -9.80 -0.54 13.15
C GLY A 55 -9.27 -1.56 12.15
N GLU A 56 -8.29 -1.23 11.30
CA GLU A 56 -7.76 -2.19 10.31
C GLU A 56 -6.53 -2.94 10.84
N LYS A 57 -6.64 -4.27 10.88
CA LYS A 57 -5.48 -5.13 11.20
C LYS A 57 -4.49 -5.07 10.05
N ILE A 58 -3.26 -4.64 10.36
CA ILE A 58 -2.15 -4.69 9.43
C ILE A 58 -1.81 -6.16 9.17
N PRO A 59 -1.73 -6.61 7.91
CA PRO A 59 -1.35 -7.98 7.59
C PRO A 59 0.09 -8.29 7.99
N ASP A 60 0.38 -9.55 8.33
CA ASP A 60 1.71 -10.00 8.79
C ASP A 60 2.88 -9.72 7.82
N HIS A 61 2.57 -9.60 6.52
CA HIS A 61 3.57 -9.33 5.48
C HIS A 61 3.95 -7.84 5.38
N LEU A 62 3.28 -6.97 6.14
CA LEU A 62 3.55 -5.53 6.22
C LEU A 62 3.88 -5.13 7.66
N THR A 63 4.74 -4.13 7.81
CA THR A 63 4.97 -3.48 9.10
C THR A 63 4.75 -1.99 8.93
N LEU A 64 4.08 -1.39 9.91
CA LEU A 64 3.85 0.04 9.97
C LEU A 64 4.49 0.58 11.24
N SER A 65 5.35 1.57 11.08
CA SER A 65 5.97 2.32 12.16
C SER A 65 5.43 3.75 12.16
N LEU A 66 4.64 4.05 13.18
CA LEU A 66 4.10 5.38 13.46
C LEU A 66 4.74 5.84 14.77
N SER A 67 5.88 6.53 14.70
CA SER A 67 6.42 7.19 15.88
C SER A 67 5.93 8.64 15.88
N GLU A 68 5.43 9.09 17.03
CA GLU A 68 4.97 10.47 17.22
C GLU A 68 6.09 11.45 16.84
N GLY A 69 5.80 12.35 15.89
CA GLY A 69 6.77 13.33 15.37
C GLY A 69 7.68 12.82 14.24
N SER A 70 7.67 11.53 13.92
CA SER A 70 8.44 10.96 12.81
C SER A 70 7.60 10.80 11.52
N ARG A 71 8.28 10.57 10.39
CA ARG A 71 7.58 10.25 9.14
C ARG A 71 6.95 8.86 9.26
N PRO A 72 5.66 8.69 8.94
CA PRO A 72 5.06 7.36 8.90
C PRO A 72 5.83 6.51 7.88
N THR A 73 6.25 5.34 8.34
CA THR A 73 7.13 4.44 7.58
C THR A 73 6.47 3.07 7.51
N GLY A 74 6.28 2.56 6.29
CA GLY A 74 5.85 1.21 6.01
C GLY A 74 7.01 0.36 5.51
N LEU A 75 7.06 -0.91 5.91
CA LEU A 75 8.03 -1.89 5.43
C LEU A 75 7.30 -3.06 4.80
N VAL A 76 7.73 -3.46 3.60
CA VAL A 76 7.26 -4.68 2.95
C VAL A 76 8.14 -5.84 3.43
N ASN A 77 7.65 -6.70 4.31
CA ASN A 77 8.47 -7.77 4.90
C ASN A 77 8.71 -8.92 3.92
N ARG A 78 7.63 -9.37 3.26
CA ARG A 78 7.62 -10.55 2.39
C ARG A 78 6.50 -10.44 1.35
N ILE A 79 6.50 -11.39 0.41
CA ILE A 79 5.39 -11.56 -0.53
C ILE A 79 4.14 -12.00 0.27
N ALA A 80 2.98 -11.42 -0.05
CA ALA A 80 1.71 -11.79 0.56
C ALA A 80 1.38 -13.26 0.29
N SER A 81 1.04 -14.00 1.34
CA SER A 81 0.53 -15.36 1.23
C SER A 81 -0.97 -15.34 0.96
N ARG A 82 -1.53 -16.46 0.49
CA ARG A 82 -2.95 -16.55 0.15
C ARG A 82 -3.87 -16.25 1.35
N GLU A 83 -3.44 -16.69 2.53
CA GLU A 83 -4.18 -16.54 3.79
C GLU A 83 -4.19 -15.09 4.27
N SER A 84 -3.18 -14.30 3.89
CA SER A 84 -3.09 -12.87 4.25
C SER A 84 -3.99 -11.96 3.39
N VAL A 85 -4.57 -12.48 2.31
CA VAL A 85 -5.48 -11.75 1.43
C VAL A 85 -6.87 -11.76 2.03
N ASN A 86 -7.32 -10.61 2.55
CA ASN A 86 -8.66 -10.43 3.13
C ASN A 86 -9.75 -10.24 2.05
N LEU A 87 -9.78 -11.12 1.05
CA LEU A 87 -10.77 -11.13 0.00
C LEU A 87 -11.36 -12.54 -0.14
N ASN A 88 -12.67 -12.64 0.08
CA ASN A 88 -13.41 -13.89 -0.10
C ASN A 88 -13.69 -14.14 -1.59
N ILE A 89 -12.72 -14.74 -2.28
CA ILE A 89 -12.80 -15.07 -3.71
C ILE A 89 -12.25 -16.47 -3.95
N ASN A 90 -12.81 -17.19 -4.91
CA ASN A 90 -12.26 -18.46 -5.40
C ASN A 90 -11.47 -18.21 -6.69
N GLU A 91 -10.13 -18.26 -6.61
CA GLU A 91 -9.26 -18.03 -7.76
C GLU A 91 -9.44 -19.06 -8.89
N LEU A 92 -9.88 -20.28 -8.58
CA LEU A 92 -10.07 -21.33 -9.59
C LEU A 92 -11.13 -20.92 -10.62
N LEU A 93 -12.18 -20.19 -10.20
CA LEU A 93 -13.19 -19.67 -11.11
C LEU A 93 -12.61 -18.63 -12.08
N VAL A 94 -11.64 -17.84 -11.61
CA VAL A 94 -10.92 -16.87 -12.46
C VAL A 94 -10.06 -17.60 -13.48
N VAL A 95 -9.34 -18.65 -13.06
CA VAL A 95 -8.52 -19.49 -13.96
C VAL A 95 -9.39 -20.16 -15.03
N GLU A 96 -10.53 -20.76 -14.63
CA GLU A 96 -11.47 -21.40 -15.56
C GLU A 96 -12.05 -20.40 -16.57
N TYR A 97 -12.37 -19.19 -16.13
CA TYR A 97 -12.88 -18.15 -17.02
C TYR A 97 -11.86 -17.75 -18.10
N TYR A 98 -10.58 -17.62 -17.74
CA TYR A 98 -9.53 -17.22 -18.69
C TYR A 98 -8.99 -18.38 -19.54
N SER A 99 -9.10 -19.64 -19.11
CA SER A 99 -8.66 -20.79 -19.91
C SER A 99 -9.46 -20.97 -21.20
N ARG A 100 -10.72 -20.52 -21.22
CA ARG A 100 -11.57 -20.54 -22.43
C ARG A 100 -11.21 -19.46 -23.46
N LYS A 101 -10.39 -18.47 -23.07
CA LYS A 101 -9.92 -17.39 -23.95
C LYS A 101 -8.53 -17.65 -24.54
N ALA A 102 -7.86 -18.72 -24.09
CA ALA A 102 -6.56 -19.15 -24.59
C ALA A 102 -6.70 -20.06 -25.82
#